data_AF-A0A1S2XAF2-F1
#
_entry.id   AF-A0A1S2XAF2-F1
#
_cell.length_a   1.000
_cell.length_b   1.000
_cell.length_c   1.000
_cell.angle_alpha   90.00
_cell.angle_beta   90.00
_cell.angle_gamma   90.00
#
_symmetry.space_group_name_H-M   'P 1'
#
loop_
_entity.id
_entity.type
_entity.pdbx_description
1 polymer ?
#
loop_
_entity_poly.entity_id
_entity_poly.type
_entity_poly.pdbx_seq_one_letter_code
_entity_poly.pdbx_strand_id
1 'polypeptide(L)'
;MQKLLVCRALHEKDDGHRISRAKFFFIALVCSFSWYVIPGYFFTTLTSISWVCWVFSKSVTAQQLGSGMKGLGIGALTLDWSAVASFLFSPLISPFFAIVNVFVGYAIIVYAVTPIAYWGLDTYNAKRFPIFSSHLFTSQGQKYNISAIVNDKFELDFAKYREQGRIHLSVFFSLTYGFGFATIASTLTHVGCFYGREIMERYRASSKGKEDIHTKLMKRYKDIPSWWFSALLVGSLAASLALCIFLNDQIQMPWWGLLFAGVLAFEFTLPISIITATTNQVN
;
A
#
# COMPACT_ATOMS: atom_id res chain seq x y z
N MET A 1 -13.76 -10.13 8.73
CA MET A 1 -15.01 -10.43 7.99
C MET A 1 -14.91 -11.70 7.13
N GLN A 2 -13.88 -11.84 6.28
CA GLN A 2 -13.74 -12.99 5.35
C GLN A 2 -13.62 -14.37 6.02
N LYS A 3 -12.87 -14.49 7.12
CA LYS A 3 -12.78 -15.75 7.90
C LYS A 3 -14.13 -16.19 8.49
N LEU A 4 -14.96 -15.24 8.90
CA LEU A 4 -16.27 -15.51 9.51
C LEU A 4 -17.30 -15.97 8.47
N LEU A 5 -17.25 -15.40 7.27
CA LEU A 5 -18.04 -15.82 6.09
C LEU A 5 -17.70 -17.25 5.65
N VAL A 6 -16.41 -17.61 5.66
CA VAL A 6 -15.96 -18.98 5.34
C VAL A 6 -16.47 -19.99 6.37
N CYS A 7 -16.30 -19.70 7.67
CA CYS A 7 -16.81 -20.59 8.73
C CYS A 7 -18.34 -20.72 8.68
N ARG A 8 -19.06 -19.62 8.42
CA ARG A 8 -20.52 -19.64 8.29
C ARG A 8 -20.99 -20.43 7.07
N ALA A 9 -20.31 -20.28 5.93
CA ALA A 9 -20.60 -21.05 4.71
C ALA A 9 -20.37 -22.56 4.89
N LEU A 10 -19.47 -22.96 5.79
CA LEU A 10 -19.16 -24.36 6.10
C LEU A 10 -20.08 -24.98 7.17
N HIS A 11 -20.67 -24.19 8.07
CA HIS A 11 -21.43 -24.70 9.23
C HIS A 11 -22.96 -24.64 9.09
N GLU A 12 -23.50 -23.88 8.15
CA GLU A 12 -24.96 -23.71 7.98
C GLU A 12 -25.53 -24.86 7.12
N LYS A 13 -26.52 -25.61 7.63
CA LYS A 13 -27.15 -26.74 6.91
C LYS A 13 -27.96 -26.24 5.71
N ASP A 14 -27.76 -26.88 4.55
CA ASP A 14 -28.43 -26.53 3.29
C ASP A 14 -29.88 -27.06 3.20
N ASP A 15 -30.79 -26.21 2.71
CA ASP A 15 -32.14 -26.62 2.30
C ASP A 15 -32.09 -27.22 0.88
N GLY A 16 -32.61 -28.44 0.74
CA GLY A 16 -32.31 -29.42 -0.33
C GLY A 16 -32.68 -29.11 -1.80
N HIS A 17 -32.82 -27.85 -2.22
CA HIS A 17 -33.22 -27.48 -3.58
C HIS A 17 -32.17 -26.68 -4.39
N ARG A 18 -30.98 -26.40 -3.85
CA ARG A 18 -29.89 -25.69 -4.56
C ARG A 18 -28.55 -26.38 -4.36
N ILE A 19 -27.59 -26.12 -5.26
CA ILE A 19 -26.19 -26.57 -5.10
C ILE A 19 -25.73 -26.19 -3.69
N SER A 20 -25.24 -27.18 -2.95
CA SER A 20 -24.73 -26.95 -1.59
C SER A 20 -23.70 -25.82 -1.58
N ARG A 21 -23.79 -24.90 -0.62
CA ARG A 21 -22.88 -23.74 -0.55
C ARG A 21 -21.40 -24.16 -0.51
N ALA A 22 -21.11 -25.32 0.09
CA ALA A 22 -19.79 -25.94 0.08
C ALA A 22 -19.36 -26.36 -1.34
N LYS A 23 -20.25 -26.98 -2.13
CA LYS A 23 -19.97 -27.33 -3.53
C LYS A 23 -19.72 -26.09 -4.39
N PHE A 24 -20.54 -25.04 -4.22
CA PHE A 24 -20.31 -23.76 -4.91
C PHE A 24 -18.95 -23.14 -4.53
N PHE A 25 -18.62 -23.13 -3.25
CA PHE A 25 -17.32 -22.65 -2.76
C PHE A 25 -16.15 -23.41 -3.39
N PHE A 26 -16.21 -24.74 -3.43
CA PHE A 26 -15.16 -25.56 -4.03
C PHE A 26 -15.03 -25.32 -5.53
N ILE A 27 -16.14 -25.20 -6.27
CA ILE A 27 -16.11 -24.86 -7.70
C ILE A 27 -15.46 -23.49 -7.89
N ALA A 28 -15.90 -22.47 -7.14
CA ALA A 28 -15.34 -21.12 -7.23
C ALA A 28 -13.84 -21.09 -6.88
N LEU A 29 -13.42 -21.86 -5.87
CA LEU A 29 -12.01 -21.98 -5.47
C LEU A 29 -11.16 -22.60 -6.57
N VAL A 30 -11.60 -23.72 -7.16
CA VAL A 30 -10.87 -24.38 -8.26
C VAL A 30 -10.85 -23.50 -9.51
N CYS A 31 -11.97 -22.89 -9.88
CA CYS A 31 -12.04 -21.95 -11.00
C CYS A 31 -11.11 -20.74 -10.79
N SER A 32 -11.12 -20.15 -9.60
CA SER A 32 -10.27 -19.00 -9.28
C SER A 32 -8.79 -19.40 -9.28
N PHE A 33 -8.44 -20.54 -8.69
CA PHE A 33 -7.07 -21.07 -8.71
C PHE A 33 -6.57 -21.30 -10.13
N SER A 34 -7.36 -22.01 -10.95
CA SER A 34 -7.03 -22.27 -12.35
C SER A 34 -6.91 -20.98 -13.16
N TRP A 35 -7.79 -20.01 -12.92
CA TRP A 35 -7.72 -18.71 -13.60
C TRP A 35 -6.44 -17.96 -13.24
N TYR A 36 -6.01 -17.91 -11.97
CA TYR A 36 -4.81 -17.17 -11.57
C TYR A 36 -3.52 -17.65 -12.23
N VAL A 37 -3.41 -18.95 -12.56
CA VAL A 37 -2.23 -19.50 -13.26
C VAL A 37 -2.13 -18.95 -14.69
N ILE A 38 -3.25 -18.59 -15.32
CA ILE A 38 -3.29 -18.14 -16.70
C ILE A 38 -2.61 -16.77 -16.89
N PRO A 39 -3.05 -15.66 -16.26
CA PRO A 39 -2.36 -14.38 -16.37
C PRO A 39 -1.04 -14.39 -15.59
N GLY A 40 -0.91 -15.17 -14.51
CA GLY A 40 0.29 -15.18 -13.69
C GLY A 40 1.49 -15.90 -14.30
N TYR A 41 1.27 -16.93 -15.12
CA TYR A 41 2.36 -17.78 -15.63
C TYR A 41 2.32 -17.99 -17.15
N PHE A 42 1.18 -18.39 -17.71
CA PHE A 42 1.11 -18.75 -19.14
C PHE A 42 1.00 -17.55 -20.08
N PHE A 43 0.19 -16.55 -19.72
CA PHE A 43 -0.13 -15.39 -20.56
C PHE A 43 -0.09 -14.10 -19.75
N THR A 44 1.12 -13.67 -19.39
CA THR A 44 1.37 -12.43 -18.63
C THR A 44 0.92 -11.16 -19.35
N THR A 45 0.67 -11.22 -20.66
CA THR A 45 0.05 -10.12 -21.42
C THR A 45 -1.39 -9.83 -21.00
N LEU A 46 -2.11 -10.80 -20.42
CA LEU A 46 -3.48 -10.61 -19.90
C LEU A 46 -3.52 -9.70 -18.67
N THR A 47 -2.39 -9.57 -17.96
CA THR A 47 -2.25 -8.66 -16.82
C THR A 47 -2.29 -7.18 -17.26
N SER A 48 -1.87 -6.85 -18.48
CA SER A 48 -1.93 -5.49 -19.01
C SER A 48 -2.07 -5.48 -20.54
N ILE A 49 -3.31 -5.50 -21.01
CA ILE A 49 -3.70 -5.37 -22.41
C ILE A 49 -3.77 -3.88 -22.76
N SER A 50 -2.65 -3.34 -23.23
CA SER A 50 -2.52 -1.93 -23.66
C SER A 50 -2.84 -1.77 -25.14
N TRP A 51 -4.13 -1.76 -25.52
CA TRP A 51 -4.53 -1.67 -26.94
C TRP A 51 -4.01 -0.40 -27.65
N VAL A 52 -3.89 0.72 -26.93
CA VAL A 52 -3.30 1.97 -27.43
C VAL A 52 -1.86 1.76 -27.92
N CYS A 53 -1.08 0.93 -27.22
CA CYS A 53 0.28 0.57 -27.63
C CYS A 53 0.31 -0.32 -28.88
N TRP A 54 -0.72 -1.15 -29.10
CA TRP A 54 -0.83 -1.98 -30.31
C TRP A 54 -1.17 -1.15 -31.54
N VAL A 55 -2.13 -0.23 -31.41
CA VAL A 55 -2.54 0.66 -32.51
C VAL A 55 -1.39 1.61 -32.90
N PHE A 56 -0.68 2.17 -31.92
CA PHE A 56 0.39 3.14 -32.13
C PHE A 56 1.77 2.61 -31.74
N SER A 57 2.14 1.43 -32.28
CA SER A 57 3.38 0.73 -31.92
C SER A 57 4.66 1.52 -32.16
N LYS A 58 4.68 2.47 -33.11
CA LYS A 58 5.86 3.27 -33.46
C LYS A 58 5.99 4.58 -32.66
N SER A 59 4.96 4.99 -31.92
CA SER A 59 4.96 6.28 -31.23
C SER A 59 5.39 6.14 -29.77
N VAL A 60 6.49 6.82 -29.43
CA VAL A 60 7.01 6.85 -28.04
C VAL A 60 6.00 7.49 -27.09
N THR A 61 5.31 8.55 -27.51
CA THR A 61 4.30 9.21 -26.67
C THR A 61 3.07 8.33 -26.46
N ALA A 62 2.63 7.59 -27.49
CA ALA A 62 1.53 6.65 -27.35
C ALA A 62 1.89 5.49 -26.41
N GLN A 63 3.15 5.02 -26.42
CA GLN A 63 3.62 4.03 -25.47
C GLN A 63 3.70 4.58 -24.04
N GLN A 64 4.17 5.82 -23.85
CA GLN A 64 4.20 6.49 -22.54
C GLN A 64 2.81 6.71 -21.95
N LEU A 65 1.82 7.01 -22.79
CA LEU A 65 0.43 7.19 -22.35
C LEU A 65 -0.28 5.85 -22.14
N GLY A 66 -0.15 4.91 -23.08
CA GLY A 66 -0.98 3.70 -23.13
C GLY A 66 -0.44 2.48 -22.40
N SER A 67 0.86 2.43 -22.09
CA SER A 67 1.45 1.26 -21.41
C SER A 67 0.98 1.19 -19.97
N GLY A 68 0.37 0.08 -19.55
CA GLY A 68 -0.06 -0.13 -18.17
C GLY A 68 1.08 -0.43 -17.20
N MET A 69 2.23 -0.90 -17.69
CA MET A 69 3.39 -1.29 -16.86
C MET A 69 4.54 -0.28 -16.88
N LYS A 70 4.67 0.51 -17.95
CA LYS A 70 5.79 1.45 -18.16
C LYS A 70 5.33 2.87 -18.50
N GLY A 71 4.02 3.12 -18.41
CA GLY A 71 3.39 4.37 -18.79
C GLY A 71 2.24 4.71 -17.87
N LEU A 72 1.37 5.63 -18.32
CA LEU A 72 0.22 6.11 -17.55
C LEU A 72 -1.00 5.18 -17.61
N GLY A 73 -0.97 4.13 -18.43
CA GLY A 73 -2.03 3.12 -18.52
C GLY A 73 -3.34 3.58 -19.17
N ILE A 74 -3.34 4.64 -19.98
CA ILE A 74 -4.55 5.10 -20.69
C ILE A 74 -5.03 4.01 -21.65
N GLY A 75 -6.22 3.50 -21.40
CA GLY A 75 -6.80 2.41 -22.18
C GLY A 75 -6.13 1.05 -21.95
N ALA A 76 -5.31 0.89 -20.90
CA ALA A 76 -4.85 -0.43 -20.49
C ALA A 76 -6.00 -1.19 -19.81
N LEU A 77 -6.28 -2.40 -20.28
CA LEU A 77 -7.26 -3.30 -19.69
C LEU A 77 -6.52 -4.46 -19.01
N THR A 78 -7.01 -4.90 -17.86
CA THR A 78 -6.46 -6.07 -17.18
C THR A 78 -7.56 -7.11 -16.98
N LEU A 79 -7.23 -8.38 -17.24
CA LEU A 79 -8.08 -9.53 -16.92
C LEU A 79 -7.57 -10.27 -15.67
N ASP A 80 -6.57 -9.70 -15.00
CA ASP A 80 -5.96 -10.23 -13.81
C ASP A 80 -6.53 -9.52 -12.58
N TRP A 81 -7.36 -10.24 -11.82
CA TRP A 81 -7.94 -9.70 -10.59
C TRP A 81 -6.86 -9.37 -9.54
N SER A 82 -5.71 -10.05 -9.56
CA SER A 82 -4.62 -9.74 -8.63
C SER A 82 -4.00 -8.38 -8.94
N ALA A 83 -3.92 -7.99 -10.22
CA ALA A 83 -3.48 -6.68 -10.63
C ALA A 83 -4.46 -5.59 -10.17
N VAL A 84 -5.77 -5.81 -10.34
CA VAL A 84 -6.82 -4.88 -9.86
C VAL A 84 -6.79 -4.75 -8.33
N ALA A 85 -6.67 -5.88 -7.62
CA ALA A 85 -6.72 -5.92 -6.17
C ALA A 85 -5.41 -5.48 -5.49
N SER A 86 -4.31 -5.36 -6.25
CA SER A 86 -2.99 -5.00 -5.70
C SER A 86 -2.94 -3.60 -5.09
N PHE A 87 -3.74 -2.66 -5.61
CA PHE A 87 -3.70 -1.25 -5.20
C PHE A 87 -4.74 -0.90 -4.13
N LEU A 88 -5.99 -1.33 -4.30
CA LEU A 88 -7.13 -1.03 -3.39
C LEU A 88 -7.46 -2.19 -2.44
N PHE A 89 -6.56 -3.15 -2.22
CA PHE A 89 -6.95 -4.45 -1.67
C PHE A 89 -8.14 -5.04 -2.47
N SER A 90 -9.10 -5.70 -1.81
CA SER A 90 -10.32 -6.13 -2.48
C SER A 90 -11.30 -4.95 -2.58
N PRO A 91 -11.54 -4.36 -3.78
CA PRO A 91 -12.48 -3.25 -3.90
C PRO A 91 -13.92 -3.65 -3.55
N LEU A 92 -14.20 -4.96 -3.50
CA LEU A 92 -15.52 -5.51 -3.13
C LEU A 92 -15.90 -5.25 -1.67
N ILE A 93 -14.93 -4.99 -0.78
CA ILE A 93 -15.21 -4.74 0.65
C ILE A 93 -15.28 -3.25 0.98
N SER A 94 -14.88 -2.36 0.06
CA SER A 94 -14.85 -0.92 0.31
C SER A 94 -16.11 -0.22 -0.17
N PRO A 95 -16.57 0.81 0.57
CA PRO A 95 -17.74 1.56 0.19
C PRO A 95 -17.47 2.35 -1.11
N PHE A 96 -18.49 2.50 -1.93
CA PHE A 96 -18.39 3.15 -3.25
C PHE A 96 -17.78 4.56 -3.18
N PHE A 97 -18.17 5.37 -2.19
CA PHE A 97 -17.64 6.72 -2.00
C PHE A 97 -16.10 6.73 -1.82
N ALA A 98 -15.56 5.79 -1.06
CA ALA A 98 -14.11 5.70 -0.85
C ALA A 98 -13.38 5.35 -2.16
N ILE A 99 -13.94 4.43 -2.95
CA ILE A 99 -13.39 4.04 -4.26
C ILE A 99 -13.37 5.23 -5.21
N VAL A 100 -14.48 5.98 -5.30
CA VAL A 100 -14.56 7.17 -6.16
C VAL A 100 -13.55 8.22 -5.72
N ASN A 101 -13.39 8.46 -4.41
CA ASN A 101 -12.43 9.45 -3.91
C ASN A 101 -10.98 9.07 -4.27
N VAL A 102 -10.59 7.80 -4.07
CA VAL A 102 -9.25 7.33 -4.46
C VAL A 102 -9.06 7.40 -5.97
N PHE A 103 -10.08 7.03 -6.75
CA PHE A 103 -10.02 7.12 -8.22
C PHE A 103 -9.85 8.56 -8.72
N VAL A 104 -10.56 9.53 -8.13
CA VAL A 104 -10.42 10.94 -8.48
C VAL A 104 -9.01 11.43 -8.13
N GLY A 105 -8.50 11.11 -6.93
CA GLY A 105 -7.13 11.46 -6.54
C GLY A 105 -6.08 10.85 -7.48
N TYR A 106 -6.24 9.57 -7.81
CA TYR A 106 -5.41 8.87 -8.80
C TYR A 106 -5.46 9.56 -10.17
N ALA A 107 -6.65 9.84 -10.70
CA ALA A 107 -6.82 10.47 -12.00
C ALA A 107 -6.17 11.86 -12.06
N ILE A 108 -6.30 12.66 -10.99
CA ILE A 108 -5.64 13.98 -10.90
C ILE A 108 -4.11 13.81 -10.93
N ILE A 109 -3.55 12.92 -10.11
CA ILE A 109 -2.09 12.75 -10.02
C ILE A 109 -1.52 12.19 -11.34
N VAL A 110 -2.15 11.16 -11.90
CA VAL A 110 -1.64 10.42 -13.07
C VAL A 110 -1.92 11.16 -14.37
N TYR A 111 -3.09 11.76 -14.54
CA TYR A 111 -3.50 12.36 -15.82
C TYR A 111 -3.44 13.89 -15.87
N ALA A 112 -3.30 14.59 -14.73
CA ALA A 112 -3.10 16.03 -14.73
C ALA A 112 -1.70 16.40 -14.21
N VAL A 113 -1.37 16.07 -12.95
CA VAL A 113 -0.13 16.54 -12.31
C VAL A 113 1.11 15.95 -12.98
N THR A 114 1.13 14.64 -13.25
CA THR A 114 2.29 13.98 -13.87
C THR A 114 2.56 14.51 -15.29
N PRO A 115 1.56 14.63 -16.19
CA PRO A 115 1.76 15.23 -17.51
C PRO A 115 2.21 16.69 -17.48
N ILE A 116 1.64 17.51 -16.58
CA ILE A 116 2.03 18.92 -16.42
C ILE A 116 3.50 19.01 -15.97
N ALA A 117 3.90 18.22 -14.99
CA ALA A 117 5.28 18.20 -14.48
C ALA A 117 6.28 17.70 -15.54
N TYR A 118 5.92 16.65 -16.29
CA TYR A 118 6.81 16.00 -17.26
C TYR A 118 6.89 16.76 -18.60
N TRP A 119 5.76 17.03 -19.26
CA TRP A 119 5.75 17.66 -20.59
C TRP A 119 5.71 19.19 -20.52
N GLY A 120 4.90 19.75 -19.61
CA GLY A 120 4.62 21.18 -19.52
C GLY A 120 5.75 21.99 -18.90
N LEU A 121 6.17 21.61 -17.69
CA LEU A 121 7.15 22.35 -16.90
C LEU A 121 8.57 21.78 -16.96
N ASP A 122 8.74 20.55 -17.45
CA ASP A 122 10.03 19.82 -17.46
C ASP A 122 10.80 19.95 -16.14
N THR A 123 10.09 19.75 -15.03
CA THR A 123 10.63 20.00 -13.69
C THR A 123 11.85 19.13 -13.46
N TYR A 124 12.99 19.73 -13.13
CA TYR A 124 14.26 19.04 -12.89
C TYR A 124 14.80 18.23 -14.09
N ASN A 125 14.58 18.69 -15.32
CA ASN A 125 14.98 17.99 -16.56
C ASN A 125 14.35 16.57 -16.65
N ALA A 126 13.10 16.47 -16.22
CA ALA A 126 12.27 15.28 -16.21
C ALA A 126 12.34 14.45 -17.50
N LYS A 127 12.36 15.11 -18.67
CA LYS A 127 12.33 14.45 -19.99
C LYS A 127 13.53 13.57 -20.28
N ARG A 128 14.61 13.67 -19.50
CA ARG A 128 15.80 12.81 -19.62
C ARG A 128 15.56 11.41 -19.04
N PHE A 129 14.48 11.22 -18.28
CA PHE A 129 14.15 9.99 -17.58
C PHE A 129 12.82 9.42 -18.08
N PRO A 130 12.59 8.11 -17.95
CA PRO A 130 11.27 7.53 -18.21
C PRO A 130 10.21 8.16 -17.30
N ILE A 131 9.03 8.45 -17.83
CA ILE A 131 7.91 9.03 -17.08
C ILE A 131 7.50 8.19 -15.87
N PHE A 132 7.54 6.85 -16.03
CA PHE A 132 7.18 5.87 -15.02
C PHE A 132 8.33 4.88 -14.84
N SER A 133 9.04 4.97 -13.71
CA SER A 133 10.10 4.02 -13.35
C SER A 133 10.41 4.07 -11.86
N SER A 134 10.66 2.90 -11.26
CA SER A 134 11.19 2.75 -9.90
C SER A 134 12.72 2.79 -9.84
N HIS A 135 13.41 2.88 -10.98
CA HIS A 135 14.87 2.92 -11.03
C HIS A 135 15.42 4.32 -10.72
N LEU A 136 16.67 4.32 -10.26
CA LEU A 136 17.47 5.52 -10.02
C LEU A 136 18.28 5.86 -11.26
N PHE A 137 18.49 7.15 -11.52
CA PHE A 137 19.21 7.63 -12.70
C PHE A 137 20.33 8.62 -12.37
N THR A 138 21.35 8.68 -13.22
CA THR A 138 22.36 9.74 -13.23
C THR A 138 21.83 10.98 -13.95
N SER A 139 22.50 12.12 -13.85
CA SER A 139 22.07 13.36 -14.55
C SER A 139 21.94 13.24 -16.08
N GLN A 140 22.52 12.19 -16.66
CA GLN A 140 22.53 11.90 -18.10
C GLN A 140 21.41 10.91 -18.53
N GLY A 141 20.60 10.42 -17.59
CA GLY A 141 19.51 9.46 -17.89
C GLY A 141 19.93 7.99 -17.87
N GLN A 142 21.18 7.68 -17.53
CA GLN A 142 21.63 6.30 -17.37
C GLN A 142 21.23 5.74 -16.00
N LYS A 143 21.05 4.42 -15.90
CA LYS A 143 20.74 3.77 -14.62
C LYS A 143 21.87 4.02 -13.62
N TYR A 144 21.51 4.43 -12.42
CA TYR A 144 22.47 4.71 -11.35
C TYR A 144 23.07 3.40 -10.82
N ASN A 145 24.40 3.32 -10.79
CA ASN A 145 25.10 2.16 -10.27
C ASN A 145 25.21 2.28 -8.73
N ILE A 146 24.40 1.52 -8.00
CA ILE A 146 24.37 1.55 -6.53
C ILE A 146 25.54 0.75 -5.95
N SER A 147 25.90 -0.39 -6.55
CA SER A 147 27.00 -1.21 -6.04
C SER A 147 28.37 -0.54 -6.20
N ALA A 148 28.51 0.43 -7.12
CA ALA A 148 29.74 1.20 -7.24
C ALA A 148 29.98 2.16 -6.07
N ILE A 149 28.91 2.68 -5.44
CA ILE A 149 29.00 3.71 -4.39
C ILE A 149 28.89 3.13 -2.97
N VAL A 150 28.65 1.83 -2.84
CA VAL A 150 28.54 1.15 -1.54
C VAL A 150 29.82 0.33 -1.33
N ASN A 151 30.48 0.55 -0.19
CA ASN A 151 31.70 -0.20 0.16
C ASN A 151 31.36 -1.61 0.72
N ASP A 152 32.39 -2.42 0.96
CA ASP A 152 32.22 -3.79 1.51
C ASP A 152 31.61 -3.82 2.92
N LYS A 153 31.52 -2.66 3.59
CA LYS A 153 30.88 -2.48 4.90
C LYS A 153 29.44 -1.95 4.78
N PHE A 154 28.87 -1.94 3.58
CA PHE A 154 27.55 -1.38 3.27
C PHE A 154 27.41 0.13 3.53
N GLU A 155 28.51 0.86 3.69
CA GLU A 155 28.50 2.31 3.87
C GLU A 155 28.64 3.03 2.53
N LEU A 156 28.14 4.26 2.46
CA LEU A 156 28.25 5.11 1.29
C LEU A 156 29.68 5.65 1.12
N ASP A 157 30.33 5.30 0.02
CA ASP A 157 31.59 5.89 -0.42
C ASP A 157 31.35 7.28 -1.01
N PHE A 158 31.61 8.32 -0.20
CA PHE A 158 31.41 9.71 -0.60
C PHE A 158 32.30 10.15 -1.76
N ALA A 159 33.48 9.54 -1.97
CA ALA A 159 34.35 9.90 -3.08
C ALA A 159 33.73 9.43 -4.41
N LYS A 160 33.37 8.14 -4.48
CA LYS A 160 32.68 7.57 -5.66
C LYS A 160 31.30 8.17 -5.89
N TYR A 161 30.58 8.50 -4.82
CA TYR A 161 29.30 9.21 -4.93
C TYR A 161 29.47 10.59 -5.57
N ARG A 162 30.51 11.35 -5.22
CA ARG A 162 30.79 12.66 -5.83
C ARG A 162 31.17 12.54 -7.30
N GLU A 163 31.90 11.47 -7.67
CA GLU A 163 32.24 11.19 -9.07
C GLU A 163 31.02 10.85 -9.92
N GLN A 164 30.13 9.97 -9.42
CA GLN A 164 28.92 9.55 -10.12
C GLN A 164 27.83 10.63 -10.12
N GLY A 165 27.85 11.52 -9.12
CA GLY A 165 26.95 12.64 -8.99
C GLY A 165 25.61 12.29 -8.32
N ARG A 166 24.72 13.29 -8.27
CA ARG A 166 23.43 13.19 -7.57
C ARG A 166 22.48 12.17 -8.24
N ILE A 167 21.70 11.51 -7.39
CA ILE A 167 20.66 10.57 -7.82
C ILE A 167 19.45 11.34 -8.32
N HIS A 168 18.92 10.91 -9.46
CA HIS A 168 17.69 11.42 -10.06
C HIS A 168 16.63 10.32 -10.11
N LEU A 169 15.36 10.73 -9.99
CA LEU A 169 14.19 9.85 -9.95
C LEU A 169 13.26 10.20 -11.10
N SER A 170 12.41 9.26 -11.50
CA SER A 170 11.32 9.59 -12.43
C SER A 170 10.36 10.60 -11.81
N VAL A 171 9.68 11.38 -12.65
CA VAL A 171 8.70 12.38 -12.18
C VAL A 171 7.57 11.71 -11.42
N PHE A 172 7.03 10.60 -11.95
CA PHE A 172 5.98 9.85 -11.28
C PHE A 172 6.41 9.41 -9.88
N PHE A 173 7.58 8.78 -9.77
CA PHE A 173 8.09 8.30 -8.48
C PHE A 173 8.31 9.45 -7.50
N SER A 174 8.88 10.57 -7.95
CA SER A 174 9.10 11.76 -7.12
C SER A 174 7.78 12.35 -6.60
N LEU A 175 6.76 12.47 -7.47
CA LEU A 175 5.43 12.94 -7.08
C LEU A 175 4.77 12.00 -6.09
N THR A 176 4.87 10.68 -6.29
CA THR A 176 4.32 9.69 -5.34
C THR A 176 4.92 9.84 -3.94
N TYR A 177 6.22 10.07 -3.81
CA TYR A 177 6.84 10.37 -2.50
C TYR A 177 6.31 11.69 -1.91
N GLY A 178 6.25 12.75 -2.72
CA GLY A 178 5.75 14.05 -2.28
C GLY A 178 4.31 13.98 -1.74
N PHE A 179 3.41 13.33 -2.47
CA PHE A 179 2.04 13.11 -2.03
C PHE A 179 1.96 12.12 -0.86
N GLY A 180 2.85 11.12 -0.80
CA GLY A 180 2.95 10.22 0.37
C GLY A 180 3.21 10.99 1.67
N PHE A 181 4.12 11.96 1.66
CA PHE A 181 4.34 12.83 2.82
C PHE A 181 3.13 13.72 3.12
N ALA A 182 2.45 14.22 2.08
CA ALA A 182 1.22 15.01 2.26
C ALA A 182 0.10 14.19 2.89
N THR A 183 -0.02 12.89 2.57
CA THR A 183 -1.00 11.98 3.15
C THR A 183 -0.82 11.87 4.66
N ILE A 184 0.42 11.81 5.16
CA ILE A 184 0.70 11.74 6.61
C ILE A 184 0.07 12.93 7.35
N ALA A 185 0.31 14.15 6.86
CA ALA A 185 -0.27 15.36 7.45
C ALA A 185 -1.80 15.44 7.26
N SER A 186 -2.29 15.02 6.08
CA SER A 186 -3.71 14.98 5.77
C SER A 186 -4.48 14.03 6.68
N THR A 187 -3.95 12.84 6.96
CA THR A 187 -4.56 11.84 7.84
C THR A 187 -4.76 12.38 9.25
N LEU A 188 -3.72 12.99 9.83
CA LEU A 188 -3.81 13.60 11.17
C LEU A 188 -4.82 14.76 11.20
N THR A 189 -4.78 15.63 10.19
CA THR A 189 -5.69 16.78 10.09
C THR A 189 -7.14 16.33 9.92
N HIS A 190 -7.39 15.36 9.05
CA HIS A 190 -8.72 14.83 8.78
C HIS A 190 -9.32 14.15 10.03
N VAL A 191 -8.56 13.29 10.70
CA VAL A 191 -9.04 12.63 11.93
C VAL A 191 -9.23 13.63 13.06
N GLY A 192 -8.31 14.58 13.23
CA GLY A 192 -8.41 15.62 14.25
C GLY A 192 -9.63 16.52 14.06
N CYS A 193 -9.85 17.04 12.84
CA CYS A 193 -10.93 17.97 12.56
C CYS A 193 -12.32 17.32 12.50
N PHE A 194 -12.45 16.16 11.85
CA PHE A 194 -13.76 15.53 11.63
C PHE A 194 -14.17 14.57 12.76
N TYR A 195 -13.22 13.77 13.27
CA TYR A 195 -13.50 12.74 14.26
C TYR A 195 -13.04 13.10 15.67
N GLY A 196 -12.26 14.17 15.87
CA GLY A 196 -11.69 14.53 17.17
C GLY A 196 -12.73 14.71 18.28
N ARG A 197 -13.88 15.32 17.98
CA ARG A 197 -14.99 15.45 18.94
C ARG A 197 -15.57 14.11 19.34
N GLU A 198 -15.85 13.25 18.35
CA GLU A 198 -16.39 11.92 18.58
C GLU A 198 -15.40 11.02 19.34
N ILE A 199 -14.10 11.09 19.03
CA ILE A 199 -13.04 10.38 19.75
C ILE A 199 -13.06 10.78 21.22
N MET A 200 -13.13 12.08 21.53
CA MET A 200 -13.14 12.54 22.91
C MET A 200 -14.41 12.13 23.66
N GLU A 201 -15.57 12.20 23.01
CA GLU A 201 -16.85 11.75 23.57
C GLU A 201 -16.82 10.25 23.85
N ARG A 202 -16.37 9.42 22.90
CA ARG A 202 -16.24 7.97 23.06
C ARG A 202 -15.19 7.59 24.10
N TYR A 203 -14.07 8.31 24.18
CA TYR A 203 -13.05 8.11 25.21
C TYR A 203 -13.62 8.37 26.62
N ARG A 204 -14.36 9.48 26.79
CA ARG A 204 -15.04 9.80 28.06
C ARG A 204 -16.15 8.79 28.39
N ALA A 205 -16.92 8.38 27.39
CA ALA A 205 -17.98 7.39 27.53
C ALA A 205 -17.42 5.99 27.81
N SER A 206 -16.27 5.60 27.28
CA SER A 206 -15.65 4.31 27.59
C SER A 206 -15.33 4.15 29.08
N SER A 207 -14.99 5.26 29.76
CA SER A 207 -14.74 5.25 31.20
C SER A 207 -16.02 5.26 32.06
N LYS A 208 -17.18 5.67 31.52
CA LYS A 208 -18.41 5.94 32.30
C LYS A 208 -19.70 5.32 31.72
N GLY A 209 -19.61 4.65 30.58
CA GLY A 209 -20.73 4.33 29.69
C GLY A 209 -21.38 2.99 30.02
N LYS A 210 -22.65 2.86 29.63
CA LYS A 210 -23.41 1.61 29.76
C LYS A 210 -22.84 0.57 28.79
N GLU A 211 -22.46 -0.58 29.31
CA GLU A 211 -22.01 -1.71 28.50
C GLU A 211 -23.09 -2.16 27.53
N ASP A 212 -22.71 -2.28 26.26
CA ASP A 212 -23.56 -2.81 25.21
C ASP A 212 -23.81 -4.32 25.40
N ILE A 213 -24.83 -4.83 24.70
CA ILE A 213 -25.25 -6.23 24.81
C ILE A 213 -24.12 -7.17 24.33
N HIS A 214 -23.33 -6.74 23.34
CA HIS A 214 -22.19 -7.51 22.83
C HIS A 214 -21.10 -7.69 23.89
N THR A 215 -20.72 -6.62 24.58
CA THR A 215 -19.72 -6.65 25.66
C THR A 215 -20.21 -7.54 26.81
N LYS A 216 -21.50 -7.45 27.17
CA LYS A 216 -22.12 -8.34 28.17
C LYS A 216 -22.06 -9.81 27.75
N LEU A 217 -22.32 -10.13 26.48
CA LEU A 217 -22.20 -11.48 25.94
C LEU A 217 -20.73 -11.94 25.89
N MET A 218 -19.80 -11.04 25.57
CA MET A 218 -18.37 -11.32 25.50
C MET A 218 -17.74 -11.61 26.87
N LYS A 219 -18.27 -11.04 27.96
CA LYS A 219 -17.85 -11.36 29.34
C LYS A 219 -18.01 -12.83 29.74
N ARG A 220 -18.76 -13.63 28.98
CA ARG A 220 -18.83 -15.08 29.18
C ARG A 220 -17.49 -15.77 28.88
N TYR A 221 -16.66 -15.16 28.03
CA TYR A 221 -15.34 -15.67 27.69
C TYR A 221 -14.30 -15.11 28.67
N LYS A 222 -13.35 -15.95 29.08
CA LYS A 222 -12.25 -15.53 29.96
C LYS A 222 -11.36 -14.55 29.19
N ASP A 223 -11.12 -13.38 29.78
CA ASP A 223 -10.22 -12.39 29.21
C ASP A 223 -8.81 -12.95 29.06
N ILE A 224 -8.16 -12.59 27.94
CA ILE A 224 -6.77 -12.93 27.68
C ILE A 224 -5.91 -12.11 28.66
N PRO A 225 -4.97 -12.73 29.41
CA PRO A 225 -4.19 -12.00 30.38
C PRO A 225 -3.36 -10.88 29.71
N SER A 226 -3.54 -9.64 30.17
CA SER A 226 -2.91 -8.44 29.58
C SER A 226 -1.37 -8.48 29.58
N TRP A 227 -0.78 -9.24 30.51
CA TRP A 227 0.66 -9.40 30.60
C TRP A 227 1.26 -10.06 29.35
N TRP A 228 0.52 -10.91 28.62
CA TRP A 228 1.00 -11.51 27.37
C TRP A 228 1.32 -10.44 26.33
N PHE A 229 0.43 -9.46 26.17
CA PHE A 229 0.64 -8.35 25.22
C PHE A 229 1.82 -7.47 25.64
N SER A 230 1.93 -7.18 26.94
CA SER A 230 3.04 -6.38 27.48
C SER A 230 4.38 -7.11 27.34
N ALA A 231 4.41 -8.41 27.61
CA ALA A 231 5.61 -9.24 27.45
C ALA A 231 6.02 -9.36 25.97
N LEU A 232 5.08 -9.52 25.05
CA LEU A 232 5.36 -9.53 23.61
C LEU A 232 5.90 -8.17 23.14
N LEU A 233 5.30 -7.06 23.59
CA LEU A 233 5.75 -5.70 23.23
C LEU A 233 7.15 -5.42 23.77
N VAL A 234 7.40 -5.69 25.05
CA VAL A 234 8.71 -5.46 25.67
C VAL A 234 9.75 -6.40 25.08
N GLY A 235 9.40 -7.67 24.87
CA GLY A 235 10.29 -8.66 24.27
C GLY A 235 10.69 -8.30 22.84
N SER A 236 9.74 -7.88 22.00
CA SER A 236 10.04 -7.46 20.63
C SER A 236 10.84 -6.16 20.59
N LEU A 237 10.50 -5.17 21.42
CA LEU A 237 11.24 -3.91 21.49
C LEU A 237 12.67 -4.11 22.00
N ALA A 238 12.87 -4.96 23.02
CA ALA A 238 14.18 -5.30 23.55
C ALA A 238 15.04 -6.06 22.51
N ALA A 239 14.43 -7.01 21.79
CA ALA A 239 15.12 -7.71 20.70
C ALA A 239 15.51 -6.74 19.57
N SER A 240 14.61 -5.85 19.14
CA SER A 240 14.91 -4.82 18.14
C SER A 240 16.00 -3.86 18.61
N LEU A 241 15.98 -3.45 19.88
CA LEU A 241 17.00 -2.56 20.44
C LEU A 241 18.36 -3.26 20.52
N ALA A 242 18.40 -4.53 20.94
CA ALA A 242 19.60 -5.34 20.96
C ALA A 242 20.19 -5.48 19.55
N LEU A 243 19.34 -5.70 18.54
CA LEU A 243 19.77 -5.72 17.14
C LEU A 243 20.38 -4.37 16.72
N CYS A 244 19.73 -3.23 17.00
CA CYS A 244 20.27 -1.91 16.68
C CYS A 244 21.61 -1.60 17.37
N ILE A 245 21.85 -2.12 18.58
CA ILE A 245 23.09 -1.89 19.33
C ILE A 245 24.21 -2.85 18.90
N PHE A 246 23.92 -4.15 18.87
CA PHE A 246 24.95 -5.18 18.63
C PHE A 246 25.22 -5.45 17.15
N LEU A 247 24.24 -5.21 16.28
CA LEU A 247 24.33 -5.41 14.81
C LEU A 247 24.32 -4.06 14.07
N ASN A 248 24.85 -3.00 14.69
CA ASN A 248 24.85 -1.66 14.10
C ASN A 248 25.54 -1.63 12.71
N ASP A 249 26.60 -2.41 12.52
CA ASP A 249 27.33 -2.49 11.24
C ASP A 249 26.46 -3.03 10.08
N GLN A 250 25.41 -3.79 10.37
CA GLN A 250 24.48 -4.33 9.37
C GLN A 250 23.17 -3.54 9.28
N ILE A 251 22.66 -3.06 10.41
CA ILE A 251 21.33 -2.43 10.49
C ILE A 251 21.41 -0.93 10.22
N GLN A 252 22.53 -0.29 10.55
CA GLN A 252 22.83 1.13 10.30
C GLN A 252 21.76 2.10 10.85
N MET A 253 20.87 1.63 11.74
CA MET A 253 19.80 2.42 12.34
C MET A 253 20.20 2.79 13.78
N PRO A 254 20.22 4.08 14.13
CA PRO A 254 20.52 4.49 15.49
C PRO A 254 19.42 4.03 16.45
N TRP A 255 19.81 3.65 17.67
CA TRP A 255 18.88 3.13 18.70
C TRP A 255 17.71 4.07 19.01
N TRP A 256 17.93 5.39 18.96
CA TRP A 256 16.88 6.38 19.19
C TRP A 256 15.86 6.41 18.04
N GLY A 257 16.28 6.04 16.82
CA GLY A 257 15.42 5.93 15.66
C GLY A 257 14.35 4.85 15.83
N LEU A 258 14.68 3.76 16.52
CA LEU A 258 13.72 2.72 16.89
C LEU A 258 12.64 3.26 17.84
N LEU A 259 13.02 4.00 18.88
CA LEU A 259 12.07 4.60 19.81
C LEU A 259 11.18 5.63 19.12
N PHE A 260 11.77 6.46 18.27
CA PHE A 260 11.03 7.43 17.45
C PHE A 260 10.01 6.75 16.54
N ALA A 261 10.39 5.67 15.85
CA ALA A 261 9.49 4.87 15.03
C ALA A 261 8.36 4.23 15.87
N GLY A 262 8.66 3.78 17.09
CA GLY A 262 7.66 3.24 18.02
C GLY A 262 6.62 4.28 18.44
N VAL A 263 7.06 5.49 18.76
CA VAL A 263 6.16 6.62 19.11
C VAL A 263 5.29 6.98 17.90
N LEU A 264 5.87 7.13 16.71
CA LEU A 264 5.11 7.39 15.50
C LEU A 264 4.08 6.28 15.24
N ALA A 265 4.46 5.01 15.32
CA ALA A 265 3.52 3.91 15.12
C ALA A 265 2.35 3.96 16.11
N PHE A 266 2.63 4.27 17.38
CA PHE A 266 1.60 4.43 18.40
C PHE A 266 0.64 5.59 18.09
N GLU A 267 1.16 6.76 17.72
CA GLU A 267 0.35 7.93 17.36
C GLU A 267 -0.53 7.68 16.13
N PHE A 268 0.03 7.06 15.07
CA PHE A 268 -0.70 6.78 13.83
C PHE A 268 -1.66 5.61 13.94
N THR A 269 -1.54 4.75 14.97
CA THR A 269 -2.44 3.61 15.17
C THR A 269 -3.90 4.04 15.24
N LEU A 270 -4.21 5.09 16.01
CA LEU A 270 -5.60 5.53 16.19
C LEU A 270 -6.20 6.16 14.92
N PRO A 271 -5.55 7.15 14.27
CA PRO A 271 -6.03 7.73 13.02
C PRO A 271 -6.23 6.70 11.90
N ILE A 272 -5.23 5.83 11.69
CA ILE A 272 -5.31 4.79 10.66
C ILE A 272 -6.46 3.84 10.98
N SER A 273 -6.62 3.41 12.24
CA SER A 273 -7.72 2.51 12.64
C SER A 273 -9.10 3.10 12.37
N ILE A 274 -9.32 4.40 12.58
CA ILE A 274 -10.59 5.07 12.31
C ILE A 274 -10.87 5.11 10.80
N ILE A 275 -9.86 5.45 9.99
CA ILE A 275 -10.00 5.47 8.54
C ILE A 275 -10.30 4.06 8.03
N THR A 276 -9.53 3.05 8.45
CA THR A 276 -9.76 1.66 8.05
C THR A 276 -11.12 1.15 8.48
N ALA A 277 -11.59 1.51 9.68
CA ALA A 277 -12.91 1.09 10.16
C ALA A 277 -14.07 1.71 9.35
N THR A 278 -13.88 2.91 8.81
CA THR A 278 -14.93 3.63 8.05
C THR A 278 -14.87 3.34 6.55
N THR A 279 -13.69 3.15 5.98
CA THR A 279 -13.48 3.02 4.52
C THR A 279 -13.06 1.62 4.08
N ASN A 280 -12.71 0.72 5.01
CA ASN A 280 -12.02 -0.54 4.71
C ASN A 280 -10.76 -0.34 3.84
N GLN A 281 -10.12 0.83 3.92
CA GLN A 281 -8.91 1.19 3.19
C GLN A 281 -7.85 1.76 4.14
N VAL A 282 -6.58 1.56 3.79
CA VAL A 282 -5.40 2.06 4.53
C VAL A 282 -4.47 2.92 3.67
N ASN A 283 -4.71 2.98 2.36
CA ASN A 283 -3.88 3.66 1.35
C ASN A 283 -4.51 4.98 0.88
#